data_AF-A0A5C4RR01-F1
#
_entry.id   AF-A0A5C4RR01-F1
#
_cell.length_a   1.000
_cell.length_b   1.000
_cell.length_c   1.000
_cell.angle_alpha   90.00
_cell.angle_beta   90.00
_cell.angle_gamma   90.00
#
_symmetry.space_group_name_H-M   'P 1'
#
loop_
_entity.id
_entity.type
_entity.pdbx_description
1 polymer ?
#
loop_
_entity_poly.entity_id
_entity_poly.type
_entity_poly.pdbx_seq_one_letter_code
_entity_poly.pdbx_strand_id
1 'polypeptide(L)'
;MPRLVYCLLLASLAVSSVSAAELVVYTERKEPLVKPIFDRYQRETGTTVRLLSDGAPVLIERLAAEGANTRADLFMSVDAGSLWQAAERGLLAPVKSPALDAAIPAHLRDPQGRWFALSQRARTIVYSTARVKPAELSTYEALADAKWKGRLCLRSSKKVYNQSLVATMIERLGAERTEAVVRGWVANLATAPFADDTLLANAIAAGQCDVGLINTYYLGRLQHDTAGYPVQVFWANQAGSGAHVNISGAGIVAASRHKAEAQKFLEWLASDAVQADFASVNFEIPARPGVKLDPVVAAWGKFKADPVNVSVAGHRQAEAVRLMDRAGWR
;
A
#
# COMPACT_ATOMS: atom_id res chain seq x y z
N MET A 1 29.61 -79.98 -3.34
CA MET A 1 29.50 -78.52 -3.48
C MET A 1 28.12 -78.17 -4.07
N PRO A 2 27.13 -77.72 -3.28
CA PRO A 2 25.95 -77.08 -3.82
C PRO A 2 26.08 -75.55 -3.69
N ARG A 3 25.90 -74.82 -4.81
CA ARG A 3 25.84 -73.35 -4.81
C ARG A 3 24.40 -72.91 -4.57
N LEU A 4 24.13 -72.36 -3.37
CA LEU A 4 22.92 -71.60 -3.09
C LEU A 4 22.96 -70.27 -3.86
N VAL A 5 21.95 -70.02 -4.68
CA VAL A 5 21.71 -68.73 -5.33
C VAL A 5 20.76 -67.94 -4.44
N TYR A 6 21.24 -66.88 -3.80
CA TYR A 6 20.41 -65.91 -3.07
C TYR A 6 19.87 -64.88 -4.07
N CYS A 7 18.56 -64.87 -4.28
CA CYS A 7 17.85 -63.76 -4.93
C CYS A 7 17.65 -62.64 -3.91
N LEU A 8 18.39 -61.54 -4.05
CA LEU A 8 18.09 -60.28 -3.35
C LEU A 8 16.93 -59.58 -4.05
N LEU A 9 15.77 -59.49 -3.38
CA LEU A 9 14.73 -58.51 -3.72
C LEU A 9 15.21 -57.12 -3.29
N LEU A 10 15.51 -56.24 -4.25
CA LEU A 10 15.63 -54.81 -4.00
C LEU A 10 14.23 -54.19 -3.92
N ALA A 11 13.81 -53.83 -2.71
CA ALA A 11 12.65 -52.96 -2.49
C ALA A 11 13.04 -51.52 -2.89
N SER A 12 12.52 -51.05 -4.01
CA SER A 12 12.63 -49.65 -4.44
C SER A 12 11.74 -48.77 -3.56
N LEU A 13 12.35 -48.14 -2.55
CA LEU A 13 11.76 -47.00 -1.85
C LEU A 13 11.61 -45.84 -2.86
N ALA A 14 10.39 -45.63 -3.34
CA ALA A 14 10.02 -44.42 -4.06
C ALA A 14 10.09 -43.24 -3.07
N VAL A 15 11.24 -42.59 -3.01
CA VAL A 15 11.39 -41.30 -2.37
C VAL A 15 10.66 -40.30 -3.27
N SER A 16 9.44 -39.93 -2.88
CA SER A 16 8.75 -38.79 -3.46
C SER A 16 9.63 -37.56 -3.25
N SER A 17 10.32 -37.14 -4.30
CA SER A 17 10.99 -35.85 -4.31
C SER A 17 9.90 -34.78 -4.19
N VAL A 18 9.72 -34.29 -2.96
CA VAL A 18 9.02 -33.03 -2.73
C VAL A 18 9.87 -31.97 -3.40
N SER A 19 9.58 -31.70 -4.68
CA SER A 19 10.11 -30.54 -5.37
C SER A 19 9.69 -29.33 -4.54
N ALA A 20 10.65 -28.66 -3.91
CA ALA A 20 10.38 -27.44 -3.18
C ALA A 20 9.65 -26.48 -4.13
N ALA A 21 8.43 -26.09 -3.78
CA ALA A 21 7.67 -25.14 -4.58
C ALA A 21 8.44 -23.81 -4.62
N GLU A 22 8.53 -23.20 -5.80
CA GLU A 22 9.08 -21.85 -5.98
C GLU A 22 7.93 -20.93 -6.40
N LEU A 23 7.82 -19.77 -5.75
CA LEU A 23 6.92 -18.70 -6.13
C LEU A 23 7.74 -17.50 -6.60
N VAL A 24 7.30 -16.85 -7.67
CA VAL A 24 7.91 -15.60 -8.15
C VAL A 24 6.97 -14.43 -7.91
N VAL A 25 7.44 -13.43 -7.16
CA VAL A 25 6.69 -12.22 -6.82
C VAL A 25 7.23 -11.02 -7.57
N TYR A 26 6.42 -10.41 -8.42
CA TYR A 26 6.72 -9.10 -9.02
C TYR A 26 6.22 -8.03 -8.06
N THR A 27 7.12 -7.20 -7.53
CA THR A 27 6.78 -6.29 -6.43
C THR A 27 7.30 -4.87 -6.60
N GLU A 28 6.45 -3.89 -6.36
CA GLU A 28 6.86 -2.49 -6.28
C GLU A 28 7.61 -2.16 -4.97
N ARG A 29 7.46 -3.02 -3.95
CA ARG A 29 8.18 -2.85 -2.69
C ARG A 29 9.67 -3.14 -2.90
N LYS A 30 10.51 -2.36 -2.23
CA LYS A 30 11.96 -2.58 -2.23
C LYS A 30 12.29 -3.84 -1.46
N GLU A 31 13.26 -4.60 -1.95
CA GLU A 31 13.66 -5.89 -1.41
C GLU A 31 13.85 -5.91 0.12
N PRO A 32 14.54 -4.93 0.76
CA PRO A 32 14.69 -4.92 2.21
C PRO A 32 13.38 -4.91 3.01
N LEU A 33 12.28 -4.43 2.40
CA LEU A 33 10.97 -4.34 3.05
C LEU A 33 10.15 -5.63 2.96
N VAL A 34 10.55 -6.60 2.14
CA VAL A 34 9.77 -7.82 1.88
C VAL A 34 10.59 -9.09 2.07
N LYS A 35 11.90 -9.05 1.80
CA LYS A 35 12.77 -10.22 1.88
C LYS A 35 12.74 -10.90 3.26
N PRO A 36 12.79 -10.19 4.41
CA PRO A 36 12.73 -10.86 5.72
C PRO A 36 11.43 -11.65 5.94
N ILE A 37 10.32 -11.14 5.42
CA ILE A 37 9.00 -11.79 5.47
C ILE A 37 8.97 -13.02 4.55
N PHE A 38 9.56 -12.92 3.37
CA PHE A 38 9.59 -14.01 2.40
C PHE A 38 10.53 -15.14 2.86
N ASP A 39 11.68 -14.79 3.43
CA ASP A 39 12.60 -15.75 4.06
C ASP A 39 11.93 -16.46 5.25
N ARG A 40 11.05 -15.77 5.99
CA ARG A 40 10.23 -16.37 7.04
C ARG A 40 9.27 -17.41 6.48
N TYR A 41 8.56 -17.09 5.40
CA TYR A 41 7.67 -18.04 4.74
C TYR A 41 8.42 -19.29 4.27
N GLN A 42 9.61 -19.11 3.69
CA GLN A 42 10.46 -20.22 3.27
C GLN A 42 10.89 -21.10 4.45
N ARG A 43 11.27 -20.52 5.59
CA ARG A 43 11.60 -21.29 6.80
C ARG A 43 10.40 -22.06 7.36
N GLU A 44 9.21 -21.48 7.31
CA GLU A 44 7.98 -22.10 7.85
C GLU A 44 7.40 -23.18 6.93
N THR A 45 7.58 -23.07 5.61
CA THR A 45 6.86 -23.92 4.64
C THR A 45 7.76 -24.71 3.70
N GLY A 46 9.05 -24.38 3.61
CA GLY A 46 9.97 -24.90 2.59
C GLY A 46 9.78 -24.30 1.19
N THR A 47 8.78 -23.42 0.98
CA THR A 47 8.52 -22.78 -0.32
C THR A 47 9.47 -21.61 -0.54
N THR A 48 10.24 -21.64 -1.62
CA THR A 48 11.16 -20.54 -1.96
C THR A 48 10.37 -19.41 -2.62
N VAL A 49 10.61 -18.16 -2.19
CA VAL A 49 9.97 -16.99 -2.80
C VAL A 49 11.03 -16.11 -3.46
N ARG A 50 11.04 -16.10 -4.78
CA ARG A 50 11.88 -15.20 -5.59
C ARG A 50 11.13 -13.89 -5.79
N LEU A 51 11.86 -12.79 -5.85
CA LEU A 51 11.28 -11.48 -6.12
C LEU A 51 11.94 -10.79 -7.30
N LEU A 52 11.15 -10.02 -8.02
CA LEU A 52 11.60 -9.05 -9.00
C LEU A 52 11.01 -7.70 -8.63
N SER A 53 11.85 -6.71 -8.38
CA SER A 53 11.43 -5.39 -7.92
C SER A 53 11.61 -4.32 -8.99
N ASP A 54 10.54 -3.59 -9.31
CA ASP A 54 10.54 -2.44 -10.21
C ASP A 54 9.30 -1.55 -9.95
N GLY A 55 9.14 -0.41 -10.64
CA GLY A 55 7.94 0.41 -10.54
C GLY A 55 6.70 -0.30 -11.07
N ALA A 56 5.53 -0.07 -10.45
CA ALA A 56 4.30 -0.74 -10.84
C ALA A 56 3.96 -0.62 -12.34
N PRO A 57 4.06 0.55 -13.01
CA PRO A 57 3.81 0.63 -14.44
C PRO A 57 4.70 -0.30 -15.27
N VAL A 58 5.98 -0.39 -14.92
CA VAL A 58 6.96 -1.27 -15.61
C VAL A 58 6.59 -2.74 -15.40
N LEU A 59 6.25 -3.13 -14.17
CA LEU A 59 5.86 -4.51 -13.85
C LEU A 59 4.54 -4.91 -14.53
N ILE A 60 3.56 -4.01 -14.61
CA ILE A 60 2.27 -4.27 -15.27
C ILE A 60 2.49 -4.45 -16.79
N GLU A 61 3.28 -3.57 -17.43
CA GLU A 61 3.61 -3.75 -18.85
C GLU A 61 4.39 -5.03 -19.10
N ARG A 62 5.33 -5.37 -18.21
CA ARG A 62 6.09 -6.61 -18.28
C ARG A 62 5.18 -7.83 -18.18
N LEU A 63 4.28 -7.88 -17.20
CA LEU A 63 3.31 -8.98 -17.06
C LEU A 63 2.45 -9.13 -18.32
N ALA A 64 1.99 -8.02 -18.90
CA ALA A 64 1.22 -8.04 -20.13
C ALA A 64 2.04 -8.55 -21.33
N ALA A 65 3.29 -8.12 -21.45
CA ALA A 65 4.19 -8.54 -22.53
C ALA A 65 4.61 -10.01 -22.42
N GLU A 66 4.84 -10.51 -21.20
CA GLU A 66 5.16 -11.92 -20.95
C GLU A 66 3.95 -12.84 -21.17
N GLY A 67 2.73 -12.35 -20.91
CA GLY A 67 1.48 -13.06 -21.16
C GLY A 67 1.44 -14.45 -20.50
N ALA A 68 1.02 -15.47 -21.25
CA ALA A 68 0.96 -16.85 -20.77
C ALA A 68 2.33 -17.48 -20.40
N ASN A 69 3.44 -16.82 -20.78
CA ASN A 69 4.79 -17.28 -20.51
C ASN A 69 5.42 -16.61 -19.28
N THR A 70 4.70 -15.71 -18.61
CA THR A 70 5.21 -15.10 -17.37
C THR A 70 5.56 -16.16 -16.34
N ARG A 71 6.65 -15.93 -15.62
CA ARG A 71 7.01 -16.74 -14.45
C ARG A 71 6.41 -16.20 -13.17
N ALA A 72 5.80 -15.01 -13.20
CA ALA A 72 5.24 -14.37 -12.02
C ALA A 72 4.00 -15.12 -11.52
N ASP A 73 3.97 -15.36 -10.21
CA ASP A 73 2.86 -15.98 -9.51
C ASP A 73 2.01 -14.95 -8.76
N LEU A 74 2.65 -13.92 -8.22
CA LEU A 74 1.99 -12.81 -7.55
C LEU A 74 2.49 -11.47 -8.09
N PHE A 75 1.57 -10.52 -8.14
CA PHE A 75 1.89 -9.11 -8.32
C PHE A 75 1.58 -8.37 -7.01
N MET A 76 2.55 -7.60 -6.52
CA MET A 76 2.44 -6.80 -5.31
C MET A 76 2.74 -5.34 -5.63
N SER A 77 1.88 -4.44 -5.17
CA SER A 77 2.06 -2.99 -5.37
C SER A 77 1.75 -2.23 -4.08
N VAL A 78 2.20 -0.97 -4.03
CA VAL A 78 1.95 -0.09 -2.90
C VAL A 78 0.75 0.84 -3.12
N ASP A 79 -0.07 0.63 -4.15
CA ASP A 79 -1.25 1.46 -4.42
C ASP A 79 -2.44 0.64 -4.98
N ALA A 80 -3.64 0.87 -4.44
CA ALA A 80 -4.86 0.23 -4.93
C ALA A 80 -5.17 0.56 -6.40
N GLY A 81 -4.80 1.76 -6.88
CA GLY A 81 -4.98 2.15 -8.27
C GLY A 81 -4.14 1.30 -9.22
N SER A 82 -2.89 0.99 -8.85
CA SER A 82 -2.02 0.10 -9.63
C SER A 82 -2.54 -1.34 -9.65
N LEU A 83 -3.02 -1.86 -8.51
CA LEU A 83 -3.63 -3.19 -8.43
C LEU A 83 -4.91 -3.27 -9.27
N TRP A 84 -5.74 -2.21 -9.22
CA TRP A 84 -6.93 -2.08 -10.06
C TRP A 84 -6.57 -2.09 -11.54
N GLN A 85 -5.58 -1.29 -11.98
CA GLN A 85 -5.14 -1.27 -13.37
C GLN A 85 -4.66 -2.65 -13.86
N ALA A 86 -3.88 -3.37 -13.04
CA ALA A 86 -3.45 -4.73 -13.37
C ALA A 86 -4.66 -5.68 -13.51
N ALA A 87 -5.64 -5.56 -12.61
CA ALA A 87 -6.86 -6.36 -12.62
C ALA A 87 -7.74 -6.08 -13.85
N GLU A 88 -7.94 -4.82 -14.22
CA GLU A 88 -8.72 -4.42 -15.40
C GLU A 88 -8.07 -4.83 -16.72
N ARG A 89 -6.74 -5.01 -16.73
CA ARG A 89 -6.01 -5.60 -17.87
C ARG A 89 -6.08 -7.13 -17.90
N GLY A 90 -6.81 -7.76 -16.99
CA GLY A 90 -6.92 -9.23 -16.91
C GLY A 90 -5.65 -9.92 -16.41
N LEU A 91 -4.72 -9.18 -15.79
CA LEU A 91 -3.45 -9.74 -15.33
C LEU A 91 -3.55 -10.46 -13.99
N LEU A 92 -4.63 -10.26 -13.24
CA LEU A 92 -4.86 -10.85 -11.93
C LEU A 92 -6.07 -11.79 -11.96
N ALA A 93 -5.94 -12.97 -11.35
CA ALA A 93 -7.02 -13.93 -11.21
C ALA A 93 -7.90 -13.61 -9.99
N PRO A 94 -9.22 -13.82 -10.07
CA PRO A 94 -10.08 -13.79 -8.90
C PRO A 94 -9.74 -14.97 -7.96
N VAL A 95 -9.72 -14.70 -6.65
CA VAL A 95 -9.46 -15.67 -5.59
C VAL A 95 -10.68 -15.77 -4.70
N LYS A 96 -11.15 -17.00 -4.46
CA LYS A 96 -12.19 -17.29 -3.46
C LYS A 96 -11.51 -17.89 -2.24
N SER A 97 -11.40 -17.12 -1.18
CA SER A 97 -10.76 -17.55 0.07
C SER A 97 -11.52 -17.00 1.28
N PRO A 98 -12.22 -17.86 2.04
CA PRO A 98 -12.85 -17.46 3.30
C PRO A 98 -11.85 -16.87 4.30
N ALA A 99 -10.60 -17.33 4.28
CA ALA A 99 -9.54 -16.82 5.13
C ALA A 99 -9.20 -15.35 4.79
N LEU A 100 -9.04 -15.03 3.50
CA LEU A 100 -8.80 -13.65 3.07
C LEU A 100 -10.02 -12.75 3.30
N ASP A 101 -11.23 -13.25 3.03
CA ASP A 101 -12.47 -12.49 3.23
C ASP A 101 -12.72 -12.15 4.70
N ALA A 102 -12.34 -13.04 5.61
CA ALA A 102 -12.42 -12.82 7.06
C ALA A 102 -11.28 -11.92 7.58
N ALA A 103 -10.07 -12.05 7.03
CA ALA A 103 -8.92 -11.28 7.46
C ALA A 103 -8.95 -9.82 6.98
N ILE A 104 -9.40 -9.59 5.73
CA ILE A 104 -9.26 -8.30 5.05
C ILE A 104 -10.64 -7.64 4.87
N PRO A 105 -10.88 -6.47 5.50
CA PRO A 105 -12.12 -5.71 5.35
C PRO A 105 -12.50 -5.48 3.89
N ALA A 106 -13.80 -5.53 3.58
CA ALA A 106 -14.31 -5.44 2.20
C ALA A 106 -13.89 -4.16 1.46
N HIS A 107 -13.68 -3.04 2.16
CA HIS A 107 -13.24 -1.78 1.55
C HIS A 107 -11.73 -1.77 1.21
N LEU A 108 -10.95 -2.75 1.66
CA LEU A 108 -9.50 -2.89 1.44
C LEU A 108 -9.15 -4.03 0.46
N ARG A 109 -10.14 -4.58 -0.23
CA ARG A 109 -9.94 -5.63 -1.24
C ARG A 109 -10.79 -5.35 -2.47
N ASP A 110 -10.41 -5.97 -3.57
CA ASP A 110 -11.16 -5.89 -4.81
C ASP A 110 -12.55 -6.53 -4.63
N PRO A 111 -13.65 -5.88 -5.05
CA PRO A 111 -14.98 -6.48 -5.00
C PRO A 111 -15.10 -7.78 -5.80
N GLN A 112 -14.23 -8.00 -6.80
CA GLN A 112 -14.18 -9.22 -7.59
C GLN A 112 -13.12 -10.23 -7.09
N GLY A 113 -12.48 -9.95 -5.94
CA GLY A 113 -11.52 -10.85 -5.31
C GLY A 113 -10.18 -10.99 -6.06
N ARG A 114 -9.80 -10.05 -6.92
CA ARG A 114 -8.56 -10.13 -7.73
C ARG A 114 -7.30 -9.68 -6.97
N TRP A 115 -7.45 -8.89 -5.91
CA TRP A 115 -6.36 -8.44 -5.05
C TRP A 115 -6.86 -8.09 -3.64
N PHE A 116 -5.93 -8.15 -2.67
CA PHE A 116 -6.20 -7.97 -1.24
C PHE A 116 -5.11 -7.11 -0.60
N ALA A 117 -5.49 -6.26 0.36
CA ALA A 117 -4.53 -5.50 1.16
C ALA A 117 -3.69 -6.39 2.08
N LEU A 118 -2.42 -6.03 2.22
CA LEU A 118 -1.46 -6.59 3.16
C LEU A 118 -1.03 -5.57 4.23
N SER A 119 -1.20 -4.29 3.95
CA SER A 119 -1.02 -3.21 4.91
C SER A 119 -1.75 -1.97 4.38
N GLN A 120 -1.91 -1.00 5.26
CA GLN A 120 -2.57 0.26 5.03
C GLN A 120 -1.63 1.40 5.36
N ARG A 121 -1.81 2.51 4.66
CA ARG A 121 -1.23 3.81 4.97
C ARG A 121 -2.33 4.84 4.93
N ALA A 122 -2.33 5.77 5.88
CA ALA A 122 -3.20 6.92 5.81
C ALA A 122 -2.45 8.06 5.13
N ARG A 123 -3.09 8.72 4.16
CA ARG A 123 -2.60 10.01 3.65
C ARG A 123 -3.37 11.10 4.35
N THR A 124 -2.74 11.77 5.31
CA THR A 124 -3.43 12.70 6.21
C THR A 124 -2.64 13.97 6.43
N ILE A 125 -3.23 14.89 7.18
CA ILE A 125 -2.62 16.16 7.54
C ILE A 125 -1.46 15.90 8.50
N VAL A 126 -0.34 16.54 8.24
CA VAL A 126 0.76 16.68 9.20
C VAL A 126 1.03 18.16 9.43
N TYR A 127 1.46 18.50 10.64
CA TYR A 127 1.62 19.90 11.05
C TYR A 127 2.80 20.08 12.00
N SER A 128 3.34 21.30 12.03
CA SER A 128 4.35 21.68 13.01
C SER A 128 3.72 21.90 14.38
N THR A 129 4.22 21.19 15.39
CA THR A 129 3.76 21.33 16.78
C THR A 129 4.09 22.69 17.40
N ALA A 130 5.04 23.43 16.82
CA ALA A 130 5.44 24.75 17.29
C ALA A 130 4.55 25.88 16.75
N ARG A 131 3.85 25.67 15.63
CA ARG A 131 3.19 26.75 14.86
C ARG A 131 1.72 26.52 14.55
N VAL A 132 1.21 25.31 14.76
CA VAL A 132 -0.19 24.95 14.51
C VAL A 132 -0.74 24.18 15.70
N LYS A 133 -1.90 24.62 16.19
CA LYS A 133 -2.66 23.89 17.20
C LYS A 133 -3.60 22.89 16.53
N PRO A 134 -3.80 21.67 17.09
CA PRO A 134 -4.74 20.70 16.53
C PRO A 134 -6.16 21.24 16.31
N ALA A 135 -6.62 22.17 17.16
CA ALA A 135 -7.93 22.79 17.06
C ALA A 135 -8.11 23.67 15.80
N GLU A 136 -7.01 24.03 15.11
CA GLU A 136 -7.06 24.76 13.84
C GLU A 136 -7.29 23.83 12.63
N LEU A 137 -7.15 22.51 12.83
CA LEU A 137 -7.23 21.49 11.81
C LEU A 137 -8.57 20.74 11.91
N SER A 138 -9.08 20.29 10.76
CA SER A 138 -10.33 19.56 10.71
C SER A 138 -10.37 18.59 9.53
N THR A 139 -10.44 19.12 8.31
CA THR A 139 -10.66 18.33 7.11
C THR A 139 -9.63 18.62 6.02
N TYR A 140 -9.53 17.73 5.04
CA TYR A 140 -8.75 17.96 3.83
C TYR A 140 -9.22 19.26 3.12
N GLU A 141 -10.53 19.43 3.02
CA GLU A 141 -11.18 20.58 2.39
C GLU A 141 -10.81 21.89 3.09
N ALA A 142 -10.71 21.90 4.41
CA ALA A 142 -10.36 23.09 5.19
C ALA A 142 -8.92 23.59 4.92
N LEU A 143 -8.04 22.78 4.31
CA LEU A 143 -6.73 23.26 3.85
C LEU A 143 -6.84 24.24 2.65
N ALA A 144 -8.01 24.36 2.03
CA ALA A 144 -8.30 25.36 1.00
C ALA A 144 -8.62 26.75 1.58
N ASP A 145 -8.88 26.85 2.89
CA ASP A 145 -9.21 28.11 3.54
C ASP A 145 -8.05 29.12 3.48
N ALA A 146 -8.36 30.41 3.31
CA ALA A 146 -7.36 31.47 3.16
C ALA A 146 -6.38 31.60 4.35
N LYS A 147 -6.73 31.07 5.52
CA LYS A 147 -5.84 31.04 6.70
C LYS A 147 -4.57 30.21 6.48
N TRP A 148 -4.55 29.33 5.48
CA TRP A 148 -3.41 28.51 5.11
C TRP A 148 -2.56 29.12 3.99
N LYS A 149 -2.90 30.33 3.51
CA LYS A 149 -2.16 30.99 2.43
C LYS A 149 -0.69 31.17 2.80
N GLY A 150 0.20 30.58 2.00
CA GLY A 150 1.64 30.61 2.25
C GLY A 150 2.11 29.69 3.38
N ARG A 151 1.24 28.77 3.85
CA ARG A 151 1.50 27.88 5.00
C ARG A 151 1.34 26.40 4.66
N LEU A 152 0.78 26.06 3.50
CA LEU A 152 0.59 24.69 3.05
C LEU A 152 1.78 24.22 2.19
N CYS A 153 2.25 23.00 2.44
CA CYS A 153 3.15 22.30 1.54
C CYS A 153 2.50 21.03 1.01
N LEU A 154 2.71 20.77 -0.28
CA LEU A 154 2.26 19.56 -0.95
C LEU A 154 3.41 18.89 -1.70
N ARG A 155 3.23 17.60 -1.99
CA ARG A 155 4.04 16.85 -2.95
C ARG A 155 3.45 17.01 -4.35
N SER A 156 4.25 16.81 -5.40
CA SER A 156 3.77 16.87 -6.79
C SER A 156 2.55 15.98 -7.07
N SER A 157 1.63 16.48 -7.91
CA SER A 157 0.42 15.78 -8.36
C SER A 157 0.71 14.53 -9.21
N LYS A 158 1.92 14.42 -9.77
CA LYS A 158 2.38 13.26 -10.57
C LYS A 158 2.50 11.97 -9.76
N LYS A 159 2.38 12.05 -8.43
CA LYS A 159 2.57 10.93 -7.52
C LYS A 159 1.24 10.25 -7.24
N VAL A 160 1.22 8.92 -7.40
CA VAL A 160 0.00 8.10 -7.29
C VAL A 160 -0.76 8.32 -5.99
N TYR A 161 -0.06 8.63 -4.88
CA TYR A 161 -0.70 8.89 -3.58
C TYR A 161 -1.64 10.10 -3.60
N ASN A 162 -1.27 11.17 -4.31
CA ASN A 162 -2.12 12.35 -4.47
C ASN A 162 -3.27 12.07 -5.45
N GLN A 163 -2.99 11.31 -6.51
CA GLN A 163 -4.02 10.89 -7.48
C GLN A 163 -5.11 10.07 -6.78
N SER A 164 -4.73 9.13 -5.92
CA SER A 164 -5.65 8.27 -5.17
C SER A 164 -6.46 9.06 -4.12
N LEU A 165 -5.83 10.02 -3.41
CA LEU A 165 -6.56 10.92 -2.50
C LEU A 165 -7.61 11.73 -3.27
N VAL A 166 -7.21 12.41 -4.35
CA VAL A 166 -8.13 13.23 -5.16
C VAL A 166 -9.21 12.38 -5.82
N ALA A 167 -8.90 11.16 -6.28
CA ALA A 167 -9.89 10.20 -6.78
C ALA A 167 -10.97 9.89 -5.73
N THR A 168 -10.58 9.62 -4.48
CA THR A 168 -11.55 9.41 -3.39
C THR A 168 -12.31 10.67 -3.01
N MET A 169 -11.70 11.85 -3.13
CA MET A 169 -12.41 13.12 -2.94
C MET A 169 -13.46 13.35 -4.04
N ILE A 170 -13.17 13.03 -5.30
CA ILE A 170 -14.15 13.10 -6.38
C ILE A 170 -15.34 12.19 -6.09
N GLU A 171 -15.09 10.95 -5.63
CA GLU A 171 -16.17 10.04 -5.24
C GLU A 171 -17.02 10.60 -4.09
N ARG A 172 -16.40 11.29 -3.13
CA ARG A 172 -17.07 11.81 -1.92
C ARG A 172 -17.79 13.13 -2.15
N LEU A 173 -17.19 14.04 -2.91
CA LEU A 173 -17.58 15.45 -3.00
C LEU A 173 -18.13 15.82 -4.38
N GLY A 174 -17.94 14.97 -5.39
CA GLY A 174 -18.09 15.33 -6.79
C GLY A 174 -16.87 16.07 -7.34
N ALA A 175 -16.74 16.07 -8.66
CA ALA A 175 -15.60 16.65 -9.37
C ALA A 175 -15.50 18.17 -9.18
N GLU A 176 -16.60 18.90 -9.28
CA GLU A 176 -16.62 20.36 -9.16
C GLU A 176 -16.12 20.85 -7.80
N ARG A 177 -16.65 20.26 -6.71
CA ARG A 177 -16.25 20.63 -5.35
C ARG A 177 -14.81 20.20 -5.06
N THR A 178 -14.38 19.06 -5.57
CA THR A 178 -12.98 18.62 -5.44
C THR A 178 -12.04 19.56 -6.17
N GLU A 179 -12.39 20.03 -7.37
CA GLU A 179 -11.58 20.99 -8.12
C GLU A 179 -11.46 22.32 -7.37
N ALA A 180 -12.55 22.81 -6.79
CA ALA A 180 -12.53 24.02 -5.96
C ALA A 180 -11.57 23.88 -4.75
N VAL A 181 -11.62 22.75 -4.06
CA VAL A 181 -10.72 22.45 -2.93
C VAL A 181 -9.27 22.40 -3.39
N VAL A 182 -8.96 21.67 -4.47
CA VAL A 182 -7.59 21.54 -4.97
C VAL A 182 -7.04 22.90 -5.45
N ARG A 183 -7.86 23.74 -6.09
CA ARG A 183 -7.45 25.12 -6.44
C ARG A 183 -7.12 25.95 -5.21
N GLY A 184 -7.92 25.83 -4.15
CA GLY A 184 -7.63 26.48 -2.87
C GLY A 184 -6.32 25.99 -2.25
N TRP A 185 -6.04 24.68 -2.31
CA TRP A 185 -4.75 24.15 -1.87
C TRP A 185 -3.57 24.74 -2.66
N VAL A 186 -3.67 24.79 -3.99
CA VAL A 186 -2.63 25.36 -4.86
C VAL A 186 -2.42 26.85 -4.54
N ALA A 187 -3.51 27.60 -4.33
CA ALA A 187 -3.44 29.01 -3.94
C ALA A 187 -2.81 29.24 -2.54
N ASN A 188 -2.81 28.21 -1.70
CA ASN A 188 -2.27 28.25 -0.34
C ASN A 188 -0.83 27.77 -0.21
N LEU A 189 -0.21 27.30 -1.31
CA LEU A 189 1.15 26.78 -1.28
C LEU A 189 2.17 27.83 -0.79
N ALA A 190 3.00 27.42 0.17
CA ALA A 190 4.16 28.19 0.63
C ALA A 190 5.33 28.16 -0.36
N THR A 191 5.39 27.09 -1.17
CA THR A 191 6.48 26.81 -2.10
C THR A 191 6.00 25.85 -3.19
N ALA A 192 6.80 25.67 -4.24
CA ALA A 192 6.54 24.66 -5.26
C ALA A 192 6.45 23.25 -4.64
N PRO A 193 5.60 22.36 -5.19
CA PRO A 193 5.42 21.03 -4.62
C PRO A 193 6.70 20.19 -4.57
N PHE A 194 6.89 19.45 -3.47
CA PHE A 194 8.07 18.61 -3.23
C PHE A 194 8.07 17.33 -4.06
N ALA A 195 9.26 16.73 -4.24
CA ALA A 195 9.44 15.47 -4.93
C ALA A 195 8.99 14.25 -4.09
N ASP A 196 9.13 14.32 -2.76
CA ASP A 196 8.74 13.29 -1.81
C ASP A 196 8.22 13.79 -0.45
N ASP A 197 7.54 12.89 0.26
CA ASP A 197 6.87 13.16 1.53
C ASP A 197 7.88 13.39 2.69
N THR A 198 9.10 12.85 2.62
CA THR A 198 10.17 13.10 3.61
C THR A 198 10.66 14.54 3.51
N LEU A 199 10.94 15.01 2.28
CA LEU A 199 11.34 16.40 2.04
C LEU A 199 10.26 17.38 2.49
N LEU A 200 8.99 17.06 2.24
CA LEU A 200 7.85 17.85 2.71
C LEU A 200 7.80 17.93 4.24
N ALA A 201 7.91 16.79 4.93
CA ALA A 201 7.93 16.77 6.40
C ALA A 201 9.12 17.58 6.96
N ASN A 202 10.30 17.45 6.36
CA ASN A 202 11.48 18.23 6.76
C ASN A 202 11.30 19.73 6.50
N ALA A 203 10.62 20.13 5.43
CA ALA A 203 10.29 21.53 5.17
C ALA A 203 9.34 22.10 6.24
N ILE A 204 8.37 21.30 6.72
CA ILE A 204 7.54 21.67 7.87
C ILE A 204 8.41 21.78 9.13
N ALA A 205 9.27 20.79 9.41
CA ALA A 205 10.16 20.85 10.57
C ALA A 205 11.06 22.11 10.55
N ALA A 206 11.56 22.50 9.38
CA ALA A 206 12.43 23.66 9.16
C ALA A 206 11.70 25.02 9.13
N GLY A 207 10.37 25.04 9.17
CA GLY A 207 9.61 26.30 9.19
C GLY A 207 9.33 26.92 7.82
N GLN A 208 9.59 26.20 6.73
CA GLN A 208 9.25 26.68 5.37
C GLN A 208 7.72 26.69 5.14
N CYS A 209 6.99 25.85 5.88
CA CYS A 209 5.54 25.79 5.92
C CYS A 209 5.08 25.17 7.24
N ASP A 210 3.77 25.15 7.45
CA ASP A 210 3.19 24.80 8.75
C ASP A 210 2.39 23.51 8.70
N VAL A 211 1.78 23.20 7.56
CA VAL A 211 0.93 22.03 7.34
C VAL A 211 1.20 21.38 5.99
N GLY A 212 0.87 20.10 5.86
CA GLY A 212 0.93 19.41 4.58
C GLY A 212 0.24 18.05 4.60
N LEU A 213 0.27 17.36 3.46
CA LEU A 213 -0.34 16.05 3.28
C LEU A 213 0.72 15.01 2.92
N ILE A 214 0.89 13.99 3.77
CA ILE A 214 1.84 12.89 3.54
C ILE A 214 1.23 11.54 3.91
N ASN A 215 1.86 10.45 3.44
CA ASN A 215 1.58 9.14 4.00
C ASN A 215 2.24 9.01 5.37
N THR A 216 1.49 8.51 6.34
CA THR A 216 1.92 8.40 7.76
C THR A 216 3.26 7.71 7.94
N TYR A 217 3.55 6.65 7.18
CA TYR A 217 4.77 5.87 7.34
C TYR A 217 6.08 6.65 7.08
N TYR A 218 6.04 7.73 6.29
CA TYR A 218 7.21 8.61 6.14
C TYR A 218 7.52 9.33 7.46
N LEU A 219 6.49 9.80 8.16
CA LEU A 219 6.64 10.41 9.47
C LEU A 219 7.05 9.37 10.52
N GLY A 220 6.55 8.14 10.42
CA GLY A 220 6.96 7.03 11.29
C GLY A 220 8.46 6.81 11.25
N ARG A 221 9.05 6.73 10.04
CA ARG A 221 10.51 6.63 9.87
C ARG A 221 11.25 7.83 10.46
N LEU A 222 10.79 9.05 10.17
CA LEU A 222 11.41 10.27 10.69
C LEU A 222 11.38 10.35 12.22
N GLN A 223 10.26 9.98 12.85
CA GLN A 223 10.11 9.99 14.29
C GLN A 223 10.88 8.85 14.98
N HIS A 224 11.02 7.71 14.30
CA HIS A 224 11.90 6.63 14.74
C HIS A 224 13.37 7.07 14.72
N ASP A 225 13.81 7.68 13.61
CA ASP A 225 15.20 8.05 13.40
C ASP A 225 15.60 9.34 14.16
N THR A 226 14.63 10.20 14.50
CA THR A 226 14.87 11.49 15.18
C THR A 226 13.91 11.66 16.36
N ALA A 227 14.43 11.45 17.57
CA ALA A 227 13.69 11.69 18.80
C ALA A 227 13.21 13.16 18.88
N GLY A 228 11.93 13.35 19.20
CA GLY A 228 11.35 14.69 19.34
C GLY A 228 11.11 15.43 18.01
N TYR A 229 11.05 14.72 16.87
CA TYR A 229 10.77 15.32 15.57
C TYR A 229 9.54 16.25 15.62
N PRO A 230 9.65 17.54 15.21
CA PRO A 230 8.68 18.59 15.55
C PRO A 230 7.47 18.64 14.59
N VAL A 231 7.04 17.48 14.10
CA VAL A 231 5.91 17.32 13.19
C VAL A 231 5.04 16.19 13.71
N GLN A 232 3.72 16.41 13.73
CA GLN A 232 2.75 15.42 14.19
C GLN A 232 1.66 15.13 13.16
N VAL A 233 1.08 13.94 13.27
CA VAL A 233 -0.11 13.55 12.53
C VAL A 233 -1.33 14.28 13.07
N PHE A 234 -2.18 14.75 12.17
CA PHE A 234 -3.57 15.07 12.45
C PHE A 234 -4.47 14.20 11.56
N TRP A 235 -5.39 13.47 12.17
CA TRP A 235 -6.34 12.64 11.45
C TRP A 235 -7.44 13.51 10.84
N ALA A 236 -7.46 13.62 9.51
CA ALA A 236 -8.45 14.45 8.83
C ALA A 236 -9.85 13.80 8.85
N ASN A 237 -10.88 14.65 8.71
CA ASN A 237 -12.27 14.27 8.46
C ASN A 237 -12.89 13.34 9.52
N GLN A 238 -12.39 13.36 10.76
CA GLN A 238 -12.84 12.44 11.82
C GLN A 238 -14.30 12.65 12.24
N ALA A 239 -14.83 13.87 12.11
CA ALA A 239 -16.25 14.17 12.32
C ALA A 239 -17.15 13.70 11.15
N GLY A 240 -16.55 13.29 10.02
CA GLY A 240 -17.25 12.93 8.79
C GLY A 240 -16.85 11.54 8.30
N SER A 241 -16.34 11.47 7.07
CA SER A 241 -15.99 10.20 6.40
C SER A 241 -14.88 9.42 7.09
N GLY A 242 -13.94 10.10 7.74
CA GLY A 242 -12.68 9.52 8.22
C GLY A 242 -11.50 9.86 7.31
N ALA A 243 -10.29 9.51 7.75
CA ALA A 243 -9.07 9.78 7.01
C ALA A 243 -8.94 8.85 5.81
N HIS A 244 -8.47 9.39 4.67
CA HIS A 244 -8.15 8.60 3.49
C HIS A 244 -7.08 7.56 3.82
N VAL A 245 -7.39 6.30 3.54
CA VAL A 245 -6.46 5.18 3.59
C VAL A 245 -6.27 4.58 2.21
N ASN A 246 -5.10 4.02 2.00
CA ASN A 246 -4.74 3.28 0.80
C ASN A 246 -3.82 2.13 1.21
N ILE A 247 -3.61 1.15 0.34
CA ILE A 247 -3.03 -0.14 0.70
C ILE A 247 -1.71 -0.42 0.01
N SER A 248 -0.85 -1.21 0.66
CA SER A 248 0.00 -2.13 -0.08
C SER A 248 -0.75 -3.45 -0.17
N GLY A 249 -0.77 -4.07 -1.34
CA GLY A 249 -1.58 -5.26 -1.57
C GLY A 249 -0.98 -6.17 -2.63
N ALA A 250 -1.57 -7.35 -2.76
CA ALA A 250 -1.15 -8.33 -3.75
C ALA A 250 -2.35 -9.06 -4.39
N GLY A 251 -2.14 -9.52 -5.61
CA GLY A 251 -3.05 -10.39 -6.35
C GLY A 251 -2.28 -11.53 -7.01
N ILE A 252 -2.97 -12.63 -7.27
CA ILE A 252 -2.39 -13.79 -7.96
C ILE A 252 -2.41 -13.49 -9.46
N VAL A 253 -1.27 -13.67 -10.13
CA VAL A 253 -1.16 -13.44 -11.57
C VAL A 253 -2.04 -14.44 -12.32
N ALA A 254 -2.83 -13.97 -13.28
CA ALA A 254 -3.81 -14.77 -13.99
C ALA A 254 -3.20 -15.97 -14.74
N ALA A 255 -1.98 -15.78 -15.26
CA ALA A 255 -1.20 -16.79 -15.97
C ALA A 255 -0.33 -17.68 -15.06
N SER A 256 -0.34 -17.46 -13.72
CA SER A 256 0.43 -18.28 -12.77
C SER A 256 0.11 -19.77 -12.93
N ARG A 257 1.18 -20.59 -12.90
CA ARG A 257 1.09 -22.06 -12.88
C ARG A 257 1.00 -22.62 -11.46
N HIS A 258 1.21 -21.77 -10.45
CA HIS A 258 1.28 -22.12 -9.03
C HIS A 258 0.18 -21.43 -8.21
N LYS A 259 -1.05 -21.35 -8.75
CA LYS A 259 -2.16 -20.60 -8.14
C LYS A 259 -2.52 -21.06 -6.73
N ALA A 260 -2.46 -22.38 -6.48
CA ALA A 260 -2.77 -22.92 -5.16
C ALA A 260 -1.71 -22.54 -4.12
N GLU A 261 -0.43 -22.62 -4.49
CA GLU A 261 0.70 -22.19 -3.66
C GLU A 261 0.69 -20.67 -3.45
N ALA A 262 0.41 -19.90 -4.50
CA ALA A 262 0.28 -18.44 -4.43
C ALA A 262 -0.87 -18.01 -3.52
N GLN A 263 -1.99 -18.72 -3.54
CA GLN A 263 -3.10 -18.47 -2.62
C GLN A 263 -2.71 -18.76 -1.17
N LYS A 264 -2.04 -19.89 -0.89
CA LYS A 264 -1.53 -20.20 0.46
C LYS A 264 -0.57 -19.12 0.97
N PHE A 265 0.29 -18.61 0.10
CA PHE A 265 1.20 -17.53 0.44
C PHE A 265 0.44 -16.22 0.74
N LEU A 266 -0.55 -15.88 -0.08
CA LEU A 266 -1.39 -14.69 0.14
C LEU A 266 -2.20 -14.77 1.44
N GLU A 267 -2.77 -15.94 1.75
CA GLU A 267 -3.46 -16.23 3.01
C GLU A 267 -2.51 -16.13 4.21
N TRP A 268 -1.29 -16.65 4.08
CA TRP A 268 -0.26 -16.55 5.12
C TRP A 268 0.16 -15.09 5.38
N LEU A 269 0.33 -14.29 4.32
CA LEU A 269 0.62 -12.85 4.44
C LEU A 269 -0.50 -12.07 5.17
N ALA A 270 -1.74 -12.56 5.14
CA ALA A 270 -2.89 -11.98 5.83
C ALA A 270 -3.06 -12.47 7.30
N SER A 271 -2.21 -13.40 7.77
CA SER A 271 -2.26 -13.88 9.16
C SER A 271 -1.81 -12.81 10.17
N ASP A 272 -2.25 -12.90 11.44
CA ASP A 272 -2.02 -11.85 12.44
C ASP A 272 -0.53 -11.54 12.65
N ALA A 273 0.27 -12.59 12.86
CA ALA A 273 1.69 -12.45 13.15
C ALA A 273 2.46 -11.88 11.94
N VAL A 274 2.06 -12.26 10.72
CA VAL A 274 2.74 -11.79 9.51
C VAL A 274 2.32 -10.37 9.16
N GLN A 275 1.04 -10.02 9.35
CA GLN A 275 0.54 -8.66 9.20
C GLN A 275 1.24 -7.68 10.14
N ALA A 276 1.51 -8.07 11.39
CA ALA A 276 2.23 -7.25 12.35
C ALA A 276 3.65 -6.93 11.83
N ASP A 277 4.40 -7.95 11.41
CA ASP A 277 5.75 -7.79 10.91
C ASP A 277 5.78 -7.02 9.58
N PHE A 278 4.90 -7.37 8.64
CA PHE A 278 4.83 -6.76 7.30
C PHE A 278 4.54 -5.25 7.39
N ALA A 279 3.66 -4.85 8.32
CA ALA A 279 3.35 -3.45 8.55
C ALA A 279 4.48 -2.72 9.31
N SER A 280 5.01 -3.32 10.38
CA SER A 280 6.03 -2.69 11.25
C SER A 280 7.32 -2.36 10.50
N VAL A 281 7.80 -3.24 9.60
CA VAL A 281 9.06 -3.04 8.85
C VAL A 281 9.09 -1.70 8.10
N ASN A 282 7.93 -1.16 7.74
CA ASN A 282 7.83 0.14 7.08
C ASN A 282 6.99 1.17 7.84
N PHE A 283 6.64 0.96 9.12
CA PHE A 283 5.73 1.84 9.89
C PHE A 283 4.36 2.05 9.22
N GLU A 284 3.84 1.01 8.57
CA GLU A 284 2.49 0.96 8.04
C GLU A 284 1.51 0.43 9.12
N ILE A 285 0.22 0.41 8.79
CA ILE A 285 -0.85 -0.14 9.64
C ILE A 285 -1.24 -1.50 9.05
N PRO A 286 -1.42 -2.57 9.83
CA PRO A 286 -1.96 -3.83 9.34
C PRO A 286 -3.29 -3.66 8.60
N ALA A 287 -3.49 -4.39 7.50
CA ALA A 287 -4.79 -4.43 6.82
C ALA A 287 -5.83 -5.20 7.65
N ARG A 288 -5.37 -6.21 8.39
CA ARG A 288 -6.20 -6.99 9.30
C ARG A 288 -6.49 -6.21 10.60
N PRO A 289 -7.76 -5.98 10.96
CA PRO A 289 -8.13 -5.33 12.21
C PRO A 289 -7.70 -6.14 13.44
N GLY A 290 -7.35 -5.44 14.53
CA GLY A 290 -6.97 -6.07 15.80
C GLY A 290 -5.51 -6.54 15.90
N VAL A 291 -4.76 -6.47 14.81
CA VAL A 291 -3.32 -6.77 14.81
C VAL A 291 -2.55 -5.66 15.54
N LYS A 292 -1.52 -6.07 16.31
CA LYS A 292 -0.67 -5.16 17.07
C LYS A 292 0.03 -4.16 16.13
N LEU A 293 0.00 -2.89 16.50
CA LEU A 293 0.70 -1.81 15.80
C LEU A 293 2.14 -1.70 16.31
N ASP A 294 3.02 -1.20 15.44
CA ASP A 294 4.32 -0.69 15.84
C ASP A 294 4.15 0.44 16.89
N PRO A 295 5.00 0.53 17.94
CA PRO A 295 4.89 1.56 18.95
C PRO A 295 4.85 3.00 18.41
N VAL A 296 5.62 3.30 17.35
CA VAL A 296 5.61 4.63 16.72
C VAL A 296 4.25 4.92 16.11
N VAL A 297 3.67 3.93 15.41
CA VAL A 297 2.35 4.06 14.79
C VAL A 297 1.24 4.13 15.84
N ALA A 298 1.35 3.34 16.92
CA ALA A 298 0.40 3.35 18.03
C ALA A 298 0.34 4.70 18.76
N ALA A 299 1.47 5.41 18.84
CA ALA A 299 1.58 6.71 19.52
C ALA A 299 0.75 7.81 18.86
N TRP A 300 0.37 7.69 17.59
CA TRP A 300 -0.51 8.64 16.89
C TRP A 300 -1.98 8.51 17.29
N GLY A 301 -2.33 7.49 18.08
CA GLY A 301 -3.68 7.25 18.55
C GLY A 301 -4.59 6.60 17.49
N LYS A 302 -5.82 6.32 17.90
CA LYS A 302 -6.84 5.70 17.04
C LYS A 302 -7.43 6.74 16.09
N PHE A 303 -7.83 6.30 14.91
CA PHE A 303 -8.55 7.12 13.94
C PHE A 303 -9.62 6.31 13.21
N LYS A 304 -10.61 7.02 12.68
CA LYS A 304 -11.59 6.51 11.73
C LYS A 304 -11.02 6.58 10.33
N ALA A 305 -10.88 5.44 9.67
CA ALA A 305 -10.55 5.35 8.25
C ALA A 305 -11.80 5.62 7.39
N ASP A 306 -11.60 6.23 6.22
CA ASP A 306 -12.65 6.39 5.22
C ASP A 306 -13.07 5.00 4.69
N PRO A 307 -14.36 4.60 4.80
CA PRO A 307 -14.82 3.27 4.38
C PRO A 307 -15.01 3.14 2.86
N VAL A 308 -14.64 4.14 2.05
CA VAL A 308 -14.66 4.05 0.59
C VAL A 308 -13.80 2.86 0.15
N ASN A 309 -14.31 2.05 -0.76
CA ASN A 309 -13.51 0.94 -1.28
C ASN A 309 -12.30 1.51 -2.04
N VAL A 310 -11.10 1.04 -1.69
CA VAL A 310 -9.84 1.58 -2.23
C VAL A 310 -9.69 1.38 -3.75
N SER A 311 -10.49 0.50 -4.39
CA SER A 311 -10.57 0.40 -5.85
C SER A 311 -11.02 1.68 -6.54
N VAL A 312 -11.73 2.57 -5.83
CA VAL A 312 -12.12 3.91 -6.33
C VAL A 312 -10.89 4.72 -6.75
N ALA A 313 -9.75 4.52 -6.07
CA ALA A 313 -8.49 5.15 -6.42
C ALA A 313 -8.06 4.85 -7.86
N GLY A 314 -8.30 3.63 -8.34
CA GLY A 314 -8.06 3.23 -9.72
C GLY A 314 -9.15 3.73 -10.68
N HIS A 315 -10.42 3.46 -10.35
CA HIS A 315 -11.57 3.82 -11.17
C HIS A 315 -11.62 5.30 -11.56
N ARG A 316 -11.25 6.20 -10.63
CA ARG A 316 -11.24 7.65 -10.85
C ARG A 316 -9.87 8.25 -11.10
N GLN A 317 -8.81 7.45 -11.23
CA GLN A 317 -7.45 7.97 -11.29
C GLN A 317 -7.23 8.95 -12.46
N ALA A 318 -7.72 8.58 -13.66
CA ALA A 318 -7.60 9.42 -14.84
C ALA A 318 -8.37 10.74 -14.70
N GLU A 319 -9.53 10.72 -14.04
CA GLU A 319 -10.31 11.91 -13.72
C GLU A 319 -9.56 12.81 -12.73
N ALA A 320 -8.99 12.23 -11.67
CA ALA A 320 -8.18 12.92 -10.67
C ALA A 320 -6.95 13.60 -11.27
N VAL A 321 -6.22 12.91 -12.16
CA VAL A 321 -5.05 13.47 -12.86
C VAL A 321 -5.46 14.70 -13.68
N ARG A 322 -6.52 14.60 -14.50
CA ARG A 322 -7.01 15.73 -15.30
C ARG A 322 -7.49 16.89 -14.43
N LEU A 323 -8.13 16.60 -13.30
CA LEU A 323 -8.59 17.63 -12.37
C LEU A 323 -7.41 18.38 -11.74
N MET A 324 -6.40 17.66 -11.24
CA MET A 324 -5.21 18.28 -10.64
C MET A 324 -4.44 19.15 -11.65
N ASP A 325 -4.34 18.70 -12.91
CA ASP A 325 -3.74 19.47 -14.00
C ASP A 325 -4.50 20.78 -14.26
N ARG A 326 -5.83 20.72 -14.44
CA ARG A 326 -6.69 21.91 -14.59
C ARG A 326 -6.61 22.85 -13.40
N ALA A 327 -6.47 22.31 -12.19
CA ALA A 327 -6.33 23.08 -10.96
C ALA A 327 -4.94 23.73 -10.79
N GLY A 328 -3.99 23.43 -11.67
CA GLY A 328 -2.64 23.99 -11.64
C GLY A 328 -1.70 23.33 -10.63
N TRP A 329 -2.04 22.14 -10.11
CA TRP A 329 -1.18 21.39 -9.21
C TRP A 329 -0.11 20.65 -10.02
N ARG A 330 1.14 21.11 -9.93
CA ARG A 330 2.31 20.54 -10.62
C ARG A 330 3.00 19.41 -9.84
#